data_AF-A0A930R3F4-F1
#
_entry.id   AF-A0A930R3F4-F1
#
_cell.length_a   1.000
_cell.length_b   1.000
_cell.length_c   1.000
_cell.angle_alpha   90.00
_cell.angle_beta   90.00
_cell.angle_gamma   90.00
#
_symmetry.space_group_name_H-M   'P 1'
#
loop_
_entity.id
_entity.type
_entity.pdbx_description
1 polymer ?
#
loop_
_entity_poly.entity_id
_entity_poly.type
_entity_poly.pdbx_seq_one_letter_code
_entity_poly.pdbx_strand_id
1 'polypeptide(L)'
;MKKQMLVFSLLLLVLCSGCSGSVADSIGKDVEDTIAHSQSANDKYVQMVKNGYPSTHPSVSYDQAFTAFFSSPQWKHFKAEDGREVVEFTGDCTYQNTPVKARIQFVVHEQQGT
;
A
#
# COMPACT_ATOMS: atom_id res chain seq x y z
N MET A 1 -27.37 -42.34 26.32
CA MET A 1 -26.99 -42.08 24.92
C MET A 1 -25.94 -40.98 24.92
N LYS A 2 -24.72 -41.31 24.53
CA LYS A 2 -23.50 -40.49 24.63
C LYS A 2 -23.14 -39.97 23.24
N LYS A 3 -23.06 -38.65 23.07
CA LYS A 3 -22.37 -38.02 21.93
C LYS A 3 -21.70 -36.77 22.47
N GLN A 4 -20.44 -36.90 22.88
CA GLN A 4 -19.58 -35.77 23.18
C GLN A 4 -18.38 -35.84 22.23
N MET A 5 -18.13 -34.68 21.63
CA MET A 5 -17.20 -34.40 20.54
C MET A 5 -15.79 -34.97 20.79
N LEU A 6 -15.27 -35.62 19.75
CA LEU A 6 -13.89 -36.08 19.69
C LEU A 6 -13.03 -34.93 19.13
N VAL A 7 -12.23 -34.31 20.00
CA VAL A 7 -11.26 -33.27 19.64
C VAL A 7 -9.93 -33.95 19.30
N PHE A 8 -9.63 -34.10 18.01
CA PHE A 8 -8.29 -34.45 17.53
C PHE A 8 -7.41 -33.19 17.55
N SER A 9 -6.75 -32.94 18.69
CA SER A 9 -5.67 -31.95 18.76
C SER A 9 -4.38 -32.63 18.31
N LEU A 10 -4.02 -32.42 17.04
CA LEU A 10 -2.76 -32.87 16.46
C LEU A 10 -1.68 -31.86 16.84
N LEU A 11 -0.84 -32.28 17.78
CA LEU A 11 0.44 -31.67 18.11
C LEU A 11 1.35 -31.71 16.87
N LEU A 12 1.76 -30.56 16.34
CA LEU A 12 2.93 -30.46 15.46
C LEU A 12 3.81 -29.29 15.91
N LEU A 13 4.81 -29.61 16.73
CA LEU A 13 6.00 -28.79 16.95
C LEU A 13 6.85 -28.85 15.68
N VAL A 14 7.12 -27.71 15.06
CA VAL A 14 8.27 -27.56 14.14
C VAL A 14 9.01 -26.29 14.52
N LEU A 15 10.11 -26.48 15.25
CA LEU A 15 11.20 -25.52 15.38
C LEU A 15 12.11 -25.72 14.17
N CYS A 16 12.25 -24.70 13.31
CA CYS A 16 13.36 -24.63 12.36
C CYS A 16 13.96 -23.22 12.40
N SER A 17 15.09 -23.09 13.11
CA SER A 17 16.09 -22.08 12.83
C SER A 17 16.94 -22.58 11.68
N GLY A 18 17.01 -21.85 10.56
CA GLY A 18 17.92 -22.16 9.46
C GLY A 18 17.81 -21.16 8.31
N CYS A 19 18.83 -20.29 8.17
CA CYS A 19 19.00 -19.43 7.01
C CYS A 19 19.53 -20.24 5.81
N SER A 20 18.86 -20.15 4.65
CA SER A 20 19.44 -20.02 3.30
C SER A 20 18.31 -19.99 2.28
N GLY A 21 18.41 -19.07 1.32
CA GLY A 21 17.33 -18.64 0.44
C GLY A 21 16.59 -19.77 -0.29
N SER A 22 15.27 -19.63 -0.34
CA SER A 22 14.43 -20.40 -1.26
C SER A 22 13.29 -19.52 -1.77
N VAL A 23 12.94 -19.77 -3.03
CA VAL A 23 11.94 -19.13 -3.91
C VAL A 23 10.49 -19.06 -3.37
N ALA A 24 10.27 -19.47 -2.12
CA ALA A 24 8.97 -19.44 -1.47
C ALA A 24 8.55 -18.05 -0.97
N ASP A 25 9.50 -17.13 -0.79
CA ASP A 25 9.21 -15.77 -0.28
C ASP A 25 8.58 -14.85 -1.36
N SER A 26 8.83 -15.13 -2.63
CA SER A 26 8.30 -14.37 -3.76
C SER A 26 6.78 -14.53 -3.94
N ILE A 27 6.24 -15.72 -3.68
CA ILE A 27 4.81 -16.01 -3.90
C ILE A 27 3.93 -15.26 -2.88
N GLY A 28 4.44 -15.04 -1.65
CA GLY A 28 3.74 -14.26 -0.63
C GLY A 28 3.73 -12.76 -0.93
N LYS A 29 4.84 -12.22 -1.46
CA LYS A 29 4.94 -10.79 -1.81
C LYS A 29 4.00 -10.41 -2.95
N ASP A 30 3.89 -11.24 -3.98
CA ASP A 30 3.06 -10.94 -5.15
C ASP A 30 1.56 -10.95 -4.80
N VAL A 31 1.14 -11.81 -3.87
CA VAL A 31 -0.24 -11.88 -3.36
C VAL A 31 -0.55 -10.73 -2.40
N GLU A 32 0.38 -10.39 -1.50
CA GLU A 32 0.27 -9.24 -0.60
C GLU A 32 0.18 -7.91 -1.40
N ASP A 33 1.06 -7.73 -2.40
CA ASP A 33 1.09 -6.53 -3.24
C ASP A 33 -0.19 -6.41 -4.09
N THR A 34 -0.76 -7.54 -4.55
CA THR A 34 -2.04 -7.56 -5.29
C THR A 34 -3.24 -7.23 -4.40
N ILE A 35 -3.27 -7.72 -3.15
CA ILE A 35 -4.33 -7.41 -2.19
C ILE A 35 -4.21 -5.95 -1.73
N ALA A 36 -3.00 -5.47 -1.43
CA ALA A 36 -2.75 -4.08 -1.08
C ALA A 36 -3.17 -3.12 -2.21
N HIS A 37 -2.90 -3.48 -3.47
CA HIS A 37 -3.30 -2.70 -4.63
C HIS A 37 -4.83 -2.67 -4.83
N SER A 38 -5.50 -3.80 -4.63
CA SER A 38 -6.96 -3.87 -4.75
C SER A 38 -7.70 -3.19 -3.59
N GLN A 39 -7.11 -3.15 -2.39
CA GLN A 39 -7.66 -2.39 -1.27
C GLN A 39 -7.42 -0.88 -1.38
N SER A 40 -6.28 -0.43 -1.93
CA SER A 40 -6.02 0.99 -2.11
C SER A 40 -6.91 1.64 -3.17
N ALA A 41 -7.37 0.87 -4.16
CA ALA A 41 -8.30 1.36 -5.19
C ALA A 41 -9.64 1.87 -4.62
N ASN A 42 -10.09 1.37 -3.46
CA ASN A 42 -11.33 1.79 -2.83
C ASN A 42 -11.13 2.43 -1.44
N ASP A 43 -9.88 2.73 -1.07
CA ASP A 43 -9.55 3.38 0.20
C ASP A 43 -9.99 4.85 0.17
N LYS A 44 -10.77 5.29 1.16
CA LYS A 44 -11.34 6.64 1.19
C LYS A 44 -10.27 7.74 1.17
N TYR A 45 -9.14 7.55 1.84
CA TYR A 45 -8.08 8.55 1.94
C TYR A 45 -7.27 8.61 0.65
N VAL A 46 -7.00 7.45 0.05
CA VAL A 46 -6.41 7.39 -1.30
C VAL A 46 -7.31 8.13 -2.29
N GLN A 47 -8.62 7.88 -2.28
CA GLN A 47 -9.55 8.57 -3.16
C GLN A 47 -9.61 10.09 -2.90
N MET A 48 -9.54 10.54 -1.65
CA MET A 48 -9.46 11.97 -1.35
C MET A 48 -8.24 12.62 -2.00
N VAL A 49 -7.05 12.03 -1.83
CA VAL A 49 -5.81 12.57 -2.41
C VAL A 49 -5.85 12.51 -3.93
N LYS A 50 -6.23 11.37 -4.51
CA LYS A 50 -6.29 11.19 -5.97
C LYS A 50 -7.20 12.20 -6.66
N ASN A 51 -8.34 12.53 -6.04
CA ASN A 51 -9.33 13.48 -6.56
C ASN A 51 -9.05 14.94 -6.16
N GLY A 52 -8.16 15.17 -5.20
CA GLY A 52 -7.68 16.50 -4.82
C GLY A 52 -6.82 17.15 -5.90
N TYR A 53 -6.57 18.44 -5.76
CA TYR A 53 -5.81 19.24 -6.72
C TYR A 53 -5.05 20.38 -6.03
N PRO A 54 -3.90 20.82 -6.57
CA PRO A 54 -3.24 22.03 -6.10
C PRO A 54 -4.13 23.27 -6.31
N SER A 55 -4.16 24.19 -5.35
CA SER A 55 -4.96 25.43 -5.46
C SER A 55 -4.55 26.30 -6.66
N THR A 56 -3.30 26.20 -7.11
CA THR A 56 -2.79 26.90 -8.30
C THR A 56 -3.21 26.24 -9.61
N HIS A 57 -3.63 24.97 -9.58
CA HIS A 57 -4.01 24.17 -10.74
C HIS A 57 -5.30 23.37 -10.46
N PRO A 58 -6.44 24.03 -10.23
CA PRO A 58 -7.66 23.38 -9.75
C PRO A 58 -8.35 22.47 -10.79
N SER A 59 -7.92 22.52 -12.05
CA SER A 59 -8.47 21.70 -13.13
C SER A 59 -7.74 20.38 -13.33
N VAL A 60 -6.66 20.10 -12.58
CA VAL A 60 -5.85 18.89 -12.73
C VAL A 60 -5.73 18.20 -11.39
N SER A 61 -6.26 16.99 -11.27
CA SER A 61 -6.16 16.22 -10.03
C SER A 61 -4.74 15.65 -9.83
N TYR A 62 -4.40 15.29 -8.60
CA TYR A 62 -3.13 14.62 -8.32
C TYR A 62 -3.00 13.30 -9.09
N ASP A 63 -4.09 12.52 -9.25
CA ASP A 63 -4.04 11.29 -10.04
C ASP A 63 -3.70 11.55 -11.51
N GLN A 64 -4.30 12.58 -12.11
CA GLN A 64 -4.03 12.97 -13.49
C GLN A 64 -2.58 13.42 -13.65
N ALA A 65 -2.11 14.32 -12.78
CA ALA A 65 -0.75 14.84 -12.85
C ALA A 65 0.30 13.74 -12.62
N PHE A 66 0.08 12.87 -11.63
CA PHE A 66 1.07 11.88 -11.23
C PHE A 66 1.12 10.73 -12.23
N THR A 67 -0.02 10.25 -12.72
CA THR A 67 -0.05 9.20 -13.75
C THR A 67 0.49 9.70 -15.09
N ALA A 68 0.42 11.00 -15.38
CA ALA A 68 1.02 11.58 -16.58
C ALA A 68 2.55 11.70 -16.51
N PHE A 69 3.12 11.84 -15.31
CA PHE A 69 4.56 12.08 -15.11
C PHE A 69 5.33 10.83 -14.69
N PHE A 70 4.79 10.04 -13.76
CA PHE A 70 5.46 8.88 -13.18
C PHE A 70 5.00 7.58 -13.84
N SER A 71 5.95 6.68 -14.07
CA SER A 71 5.67 5.29 -14.44
C SER A 71 5.39 4.46 -13.19
N SER A 72 4.68 3.33 -13.34
CA SER A 72 4.40 2.39 -12.25
C SER A 72 3.78 3.05 -10.99
N PRO A 73 2.74 3.90 -11.11
CA PRO A 73 2.18 4.61 -9.96
C PRO A 73 1.57 3.63 -8.94
N GLN A 74 1.94 3.78 -7.67
CA GLN A 74 1.36 3.04 -6.56
C GLN A 74 0.89 4.01 -5.47
N TRP A 75 -0.25 3.68 -4.88
CA TRP A 75 -0.84 4.44 -3.78
C TRP A 75 -1.08 3.50 -2.60
N LYS A 76 -0.68 3.95 -1.41
CA LYS A 76 -0.89 3.23 -0.15
C LYS A 76 -1.35 4.19 0.93
N HIS A 77 -2.39 3.82 1.65
CA HIS A 77 -2.80 4.52 2.87
C HIS A 77 -2.28 3.77 4.10
N PHE A 78 -1.84 4.51 5.11
CA PHE A 78 -1.56 4.02 6.45
C PHE A 78 -1.73 5.12 7.49
N LYS A 79 -1.95 4.72 8.74
CA LYS A 79 -1.94 5.62 9.89
C LYS A 79 -0.52 5.70 10.47
N ALA A 80 0.03 6.91 10.56
CA ALA A 80 1.35 7.15 11.14
C ALA A 80 1.36 6.92 12.66
N GLU A 81 2.56 6.80 13.25
CA GLU A 81 2.73 6.56 14.70
C GLU A 81 2.11 7.66 15.57
N ASP A 82 2.09 8.90 15.08
CA ASP A 82 1.45 10.04 15.74
C ASP A 82 -0.07 10.14 15.48
N GLY A 83 -0.65 9.14 14.81
CA GLY A 83 -2.08 9.02 14.56
C GLY A 83 -2.59 9.78 13.34
N ARG A 84 -1.71 10.41 12.54
CA ARG A 84 -2.11 11.07 11.28
C ARG A 84 -2.41 10.05 10.18
N GLU A 85 -3.42 10.33 9.37
CA GLU A 85 -3.72 9.55 8.17
C GLU A 85 -2.78 10.00 7.05
N VAL A 86 -2.03 9.05 6.48
CA VAL A 86 -1.01 9.32 5.46
C VAL A 86 -1.32 8.52 4.21
N VAL A 87 -1.33 9.20 3.07
CA VAL A 87 -1.33 8.57 1.76
C VAL A 87 0.05 8.73 1.15
N GLU A 88 0.69 7.61 0.88
CA GLU A 88 1.98 7.55 0.19
C GLU A 88 1.76 7.19 -1.27
N PHE A 89 2.37 8.00 -2.13
CA PHE A 89 2.56 7.73 -3.54
C PHE A 89 3.99 7.25 -3.78
N THR A 90 4.16 6.22 -4.60
CA THR A 90 5.43 5.92 -5.26
C THR A 90 5.28 5.81 -6.77
N GLY A 91 6.33 6.17 -7.49
CA GLY A 91 6.36 6.09 -8.94
C GLY A 91 7.78 6.25 -9.49
N ASP A 92 8.05 5.63 -10.63
CA ASP A 92 9.34 5.68 -11.30
C ASP A 92 9.43 6.92 -12.18
N CYS A 93 10.56 7.63 -12.15
CA CYS A 93 10.83 8.77 -13.01
C CYS A 93 12.34 8.91 -13.29
N THR A 94 12.72 9.94 -14.06
CA THR A 94 14.11 10.28 -14.29
C THR A 94 14.43 11.62 -13.63
N TYR A 95 15.50 11.67 -12.83
CA TYR A 95 16.05 12.89 -12.27
C TYR A 95 17.51 13.02 -12.69
N GLN A 96 17.87 14.13 -13.34
CA GLN A 96 19.22 14.35 -13.90
C GLN A 96 19.73 13.15 -14.72
N ASN A 97 18.91 12.69 -15.67
CA ASN A 97 19.19 11.53 -16.53
C ASN A 97 19.41 10.19 -15.78
N THR A 98 19.08 10.13 -14.50
CA THR A 98 19.19 8.92 -13.68
C THR A 98 17.78 8.38 -13.36
N PRO A 99 17.50 7.10 -13.64
CA PRO A 99 16.26 6.45 -13.20
C PRO A 99 16.19 6.40 -11.68
N VAL A 100 15.07 6.87 -11.12
CA VAL A 100 14.82 6.89 -9.67
C VAL A 100 13.38 6.49 -9.39
N LYS A 101 13.10 6.07 -8.15
CA LYS A 101 11.75 5.91 -7.62
C LYS A 101 11.44 7.07 -6.68
N ALA A 102 10.48 7.90 -7.05
CA ALA A 102 9.98 8.98 -6.21
C ALA A 102 9.05 8.42 -5.14
N ARG A 103 9.07 9.05 -3.97
CA ARG A 103 8.15 8.78 -2.86
C ARG A 103 7.63 10.11 -2.31
N ILE A 104 6.31 10.28 -2.32
CA ILE A 104 5.63 11.52 -1.91
C ILE A 104 4.57 11.13 -0.89
N GLN A 105 4.48 11.87 0.22
CA GLN A 105 3.51 11.59 1.28
C GLN A 105 2.59 12.79 1.49
N PHE A 106 1.29 12.50 1.55
CA PHE A 106 0.24 13.45 1.86
C PHE A 106 -0.27 13.17 3.26
N VAL A 107 -0.26 14.18 4.12
CA VAL A 107 -0.97 14.14 5.41
C VAL A 107 -2.40 14.60 5.14
N VAL A 108 -3.37 13.76 5.48
CA VAL A 108 -4.77 14.01 5.14
C VAL A 108 -5.53 14.57 6.36
N HIS A 109 -6.22 15.69 6.16
CA HIS A 109 -7.10 16.31 7.17
C HIS A 109 -8.55 16.26 6.69
N GLU A 110 -9.35 15.32 7.19
CA GLU A 110 -10.75 15.09 6.74
C GLU A 110 -11.63 16.36 6.77
N GLN A 111 -11.40 17.25 7.74
CA GLN A 111 -12.21 18.46 7.93
C GLN A 111 -11.79 19.65 7.04
N GLN A 112 -10.58 19.63 6.47
CA GLN A 112 -10.02 20.76 5.74
C GLN A 112 -9.83 20.48 4.24
N GLY A 113 -10.00 19.21 3.82
CA GLY A 113 -9.52 18.78 2.51
C GLY A 113 -7.99 18.71 2.48
N THR A 114 -7.44 18.23 1.37
CA THR A 114 -6.00 18.16 1.12
C THR A 114 -5.47 19.44 0.51
#